data_AF-A0A1D6PYW6-F1
#
_entry.id   AF-A0A1D6PYW6-F1
#
_cell.length_a   1.000
_cell.length_b   1.000
_cell.length_c   1.000
_cell.angle_alpha   90.00
_cell.angle_beta   90.00
_cell.angle_gamma   90.00
#
_symmetry.space_group_name_H-M   'P 1'
#
loop_
_entity.id
_entity.type
_entity.pdbx_description
1 polymer ?
#
loop_
_entity_poly.entity_id
_entity_poly.type
_entity_poly.pdbx_seq_one_letter_code
_entity_poly.pdbx_strand_id
1 'polypeptide(L)'
;MEFVTKDAKRKWETFAEQAENDCKAGSSFSAAKHSRMETMLQECACTVDSAVQQWKKSHAAVNDLSRKQVAEVEALVRTAIENNEQHELEVASSRAVAEEDASNNSKDIAQGVENLLEEARNSSSRVVSTVEAHFGELQMLQESHSSQAAGINMHADKALQTSYKDYEPSGETPVRSEPNVPSKGSIESLRAMPVETMMNEFRENHPYEHESSKESKLSQIPRLPLATIN
;
A
#
# COMPACT_ATOMS: atom_id res chain seq x y z
N MET A 1 94.89 60.41 -102.70
CA MET A 1 93.50 60.69 -102.30
C MET A 1 92.57 59.47 -102.43
N GLU A 2 92.74 58.60 -103.44
CA GLU A 2 91.88 57.42 -103.65
C GLU A 2 91.86 56.34 -102.54
N PHE A 3 92.98 56.13 -101.83
CA PHE A 3 93.07 55.09 -100.79
C PHE A 3 92.26 55.43 -99.54
N VAL A 4 92.25 56.70 -99.13
CA VAL A 4 91.51 57.21 -97.96
C VAL A 4 89.99 57.10 -98.19
N THR A 5 89.53 57.37 -99.40
CA THR A 5 88.11 57.28 -99.77
C THR A 5 87.61 55.83 -99.78
N LYS A 6 88.43 54.86 -100.18
CA LYS A 6 88.08 53.43 -100.19
C LYS A 6 87.99 52.84 -98.78
N ASP A 7 88.87 53.24 -97.86
CA ASP A 7 88.85 52.79 -96.45
C ASP A 7 87.65 53.36 -95.68
N ALA A 8 87.34 54.65 -95.87
CA ALA A 8 86.18 55.28 -95.26
C ALA A 8 84.85 54.63 -95.71
N LYS A 9 84.72 54.31 -97.01
CA LYS A 9 83.56 53.59 -97.54
C LYS A 9 83.40 52.21 -96.90
N ARG A 10 84.48 51.43 -96.81
CA ARG A 10 84.45 50.10 -96.17
C ARG A 10 84.00 50.17 -94.71
N LYS A 11 84.56 51.11 -93.93
CA LYS A 11 84.17 51.32 -92.53
C LYS A 11 82.71 51.72 -92.37
N TRP A 12 82.21 52.57 -93.27
CA TRP A 12 80.80 52.95 -93.29
C TRP A 12 79.90 51.76 -93.61
N GLU A 13 80.25 50.95 -94.60
CA GLU A 13 79.51 49.73 -94.96
C GLU A 13 79.49 48.74 -93.78
N THR A 14 80.64 48.48 -93.15
CA THR A 14 80.72 47.61 -91.95
C THR A 14 79.89 48.16 -90.79
N PHE A 15 79.93 49.47 -90.54
CA PHE A 15 79.12 50.09 -89.50
C PHE A 15 77.62 50.02 -89.81
N ALA A 16 77.22 50.24 -91.07
CA ALA A 16 75.83 50.15 -91.51
C ALA A 16 75.30 48.72 -91.37
N GLU A 17 76.09 47.71 -91.79
CA GLU A 17 75.75 46.29 -91.60
C GLU A 17 75.63 45.94 -90.11
N GLN A 18 76.56 46.40 -89.27
CA GLN A 18 76.50 46.17 -87.83
C GLN A 18 75.26 46.82 -87.21
N ALA A 19 74.96 48.08 -87.55
CA ALA A 19 73.78 48.79 -87.06
C ALA A 19 72.47 48.14 -87.52
N GLU A 20 72.42 47.65 -88.76
CA GLU A 20 71.27 46.90 -89.28
C GLU A 20 71.08 45.58 -88.52
N ASN A 21 72.17 44.84 -88.28
CA ASN A 21 72.14 43.59 -87.52
C ASN A 21 71.72 43.82 -86.07
N ASP A 22 72.24 44.86 -85.41
CA ASP A 22 71.87 45.24 -84.05
C ASP A 22 70.40 45.68 -83.96
N CYS A 23 69.91 46.43 -84.97
CA CYS A 23 68.50 46.80 -85.05
C CYS A 23 67.59 45.57 -85.20
N LYS A 24 67.94 44.63 -86.09
CA LYS A 24 67.22 43.37 -86.28
C LYS A 24 67.22 42.51 -85.01
N ALA A 25 68.37 42.39 -84.35
CA ALA A 25 68.51 41.65 -83.09
C ALA A 25 67.71 42.31 -81.95
N GLY A 26 67.74 43.64 -81.84
CA GLY A 26 66.95 44.40 -80.88
C GLY A 26 65.44 44.23 -81.10
N SER A 27 64.99 44.31 -82.36
CA SER A 27 63.59 44.10 -82.73
C SER A 27 63.11 42.69 -82.42
N SER A 28 63.89 41.65 -82.76
CA SER A 28 63.52 40.26 -82.50
C SER A 28 63.50 39.94 -81.00
N PHE A 29 64.46 40.45 -80.24
CA PHE A 29 64.49 40.32 -78.78
C PHE A 29 63.29 41.01 -78.11
N SER A 30 62.93 42.21 -78.58
CA SER A 30 61.76 42.94 -78.08
C SER A 30 60.46 42.20 -78.40
N ALA A 31 60.31 41.69 -79.62
CA ALA A 31 59.15 40.89 -80.02
C ALA A 31 59.02 39.61 -79.19
N ALA A 32 60.13 38.91 -78.92
CA ALA A 32 60.13 37.72 -78.08
C ALA A 32 59.72 38.03 -76.62
N LYS A 33 60.19 39.14 -76.06
CA LYS A 33 59.76 39.61 -74.73
C LYS A 33 58.29 39.96 -74.70
N HIS A 34 57.80 40.67 -75.71
CA HIS A 34 56.39 41.02 -75.83
C HIS A 34 55.52 39.77 -75.87
N SER A 35 55.85 38.80 -76.74
CA SER A 35 55.14 37.53 -76.85
C SER A 35 55.13 36.76 -75.52
N ARG A 36 56.26 36.70 -74.80
CA ARG A 36 56.31 36.06 -73.47
C ARG A 36 55.43 36.77 -72.45
N MET A 37 55.46 38.10 -72.44
CA MET A 37 54.65 38.89 -71.51
C MET A 37 53.16 38.72 -71.78
N GLU A 38 52.77 38.67 -73.06
CA GLU A 38 51.40 38.42 -73.49
C GLU A 38 50.91 37.03 -73.05
N THR A 39 51.72 35.99 -73.22
CA THR A 39 51.40 34.64 -72.70
C THR A 39 51.22 34.65 -71.18
N MET A 40 52.12 35.30 -70.44
CA MET A 40 52.02 35.39 -68.98
C MET A 40 50.76 36.14 -68.52
N LEU A 41 50.40 37.23 -69.21
CA LEU A 41 49.16 37.98 -68.93
C LEU A 41 47.93 37.12 -69.21
N GLN A 42 47.93 36.36 -70.30
CA GLN A 42 46.84 35.45 -70.64
C GLN A 42 46.69 34.33 -69.59
N GLU A 43 47.79 33.73 -69.14
CA GLU A 43 47.78 32.74 -68.06
C GLU A 43 47.26 33.32 -66.75
N CYS A 44 47.67 34.54 -66.40
CA CYS A 44 47.17 35.25 -65.22
C CYS A 44 45.65 35.49 -65.33
N ALA A 45 45.16 35.96 -66.48
CA ALA A 45 43.74 36.19 -66.72
C ALA A 45 42.93 34.88 -66.59
N CYS A 46 43.37 33.81 -67.26
CA CYS A 46 42.74 32.49 -67.17
C CYS A 46 42.72 31.95 -65.72
N THR A 47 43.79 32.18 -64.96
CA THR A 47 43.89 31.75 -63.55
C THR A 47 42.91 32.53 -62.67
N VAL A 48 42.85 33.86 -62.83
CA VAL A 48 41.91 34.72 -62.09
C VAL A 48 40.47 34.32 -62.42
N ASP A 49 40.13 34.13 -63.69
CA ASP A 49 38.79 33.71 -64.09
C ASP A 49 38.41 32.36 -63.48
N SER A 50 39.32 31.38 -63.52
CA SER A 50 39.11 30.07 -62.91
C SER A 50 38.91 30.18 -61.39
N ALA A 51 39.73 30.98 -60.70
CA ALA A 51 39.62 31.22 -59.27
C ALA A 51 38.29 31.89 -58.89
N VAL A 52 37.85 32.88 -59.67
CA VAL A 52 36.55 33.56 -59.47
C VAL A 52 35.39 32.57 -59.64
N GLN A 53 35.44 31.69 -60.65
CA GLN A 53 34.39 30.68 -60.83
C GLN A 53 34.37 29.65 -59.70
N GLN A 54 35.54 29.19 -59.25
CA GLN A 54 35.63 28.29 -58.10
C GLN A 54 35.11 28.95 -56.82
N TRP A 55 35.44 30.23 -56.60
CA TRP A 55 34.92 30.96 -55.46
C TRP A 55 33.39 31.06 -55.52
N LYS A 56 32.80 31.47 -56.65
CA LYS A 56 31.34 31.53 -56.81
C LYS A 56 30.66 30.20 -56.51
N LYS A 57 31.22 29.09 -57.00
CA LYS A 57 30.70 27.73 -56.73
C LYS A 57 30.79 27.36 -55.25
N SER A 58 31.95 27.60 -54.64
CA SER A 58 32.17 27.31 -53.22
C SER A 58 31.24 28.14 -52.32
N HIS A 59 31.12 29.44 -52.60
CA HIS A 59 30.20 30.34 -51.91
C HIS A 59 28.74 29.86 -52.02
N ALA A 60 28.30 29.48 -53.22
CA ALA A 60 26.95 28.96 -53.42
C ALA A 60 26.71 27.65 -52.66
N ALA A 61 27.68 26.74 -52.66
CA ALA A 61 27.60 25.48 -51.92
C ALA A 61 27.54 25.69 -50.40
N VAL A 62 28.36 26.59 -49.86
CA VAL A 62 28.34 26.95 -48.43
C VAL A 62 27.01 27.58 -48.04
N ASN A 63 26.45 28.48 -48.86
CA ASN A 63 25.15 29.07 -48.58
C ASN A 63 24.00 28.07 -48.68
N ASP A 64 24.07 27.11 -49.61
CA ASP A 64 23.09 26.02 -49.68
C ASP A 64 23.15 25.12 -48.45
N LEU A 65 24.37 24.72 -48.04
CA LEU A 65 24.57 23.93 -46.84
C LEU A 65 24.10 24.67 -45.59
N SER A 66 24.45 25.94 -45.44
CA SER A 66 24.04 26.76 -44.30
C SER A 66 22.51 26.88 -44.22
N ARG A 67 21.82 27.12 -45.34
CA ARG A 67 20.35 27.16 -45.37
C ARG A 67 19.72 25.82 -44.98
N LYS A 68 20.26 24.70 -45.45
CA LYS A 68 19.78 23.36 -45.08
C LYS A 68 19.98 23.08 -43.59
N GLN A 69 21.16 23.38 -43.06
CA GLN A 69 21.47 23.19 -41.64
C GLN A 69 20.57 24.05 -40.74
N VAL A 70 20.33 25.31 -41.11
CA VAL A 70 19.41 26.18 -40.37
C VAL A 70 17.99 25.59 -40.37
N ALA A 71 17.50 25.14 -41.53
CA ALA A 71 16.17 24.52 -41.64
C ALA A 71 16.05 23.22 -40.82
N GLU A 72 17.09 22.38 -40.81
CA GLU A 72 17.13 21.15 -40.01
C GLU A 72 17.12 21.44 -38.51
N VAL A 73 17.93 22.41 -38.06
CA VAL A 73 17.95 22.83 -36.65
C VAL A 73 16.62 23.45 -36.25
N GLU A 74 16.02 24.29 -37.09
CA GLU A 74 14.69 24.87 -36.83
C GLU A 74 13.62 23.78 -36.72
N ALA A 75 13.65 22.75 -37.57
CA ALA A 75 12.74 21.62 -37.49
C ALA A 75 12.94 20.85 -36.18
N LEU A 76 14.19 20.54 -35.82
CA LEU A 76 14.52 19.85 -34.57
C LEU A 76 14.03 20.63 -33.34
N VAL A 77 14.32 21.93 -33.28
CA VAL A 77 13.91 22.80 -32.16
C VAL A 77 12.39 22.87 -32.06
N ARG A 78 11.68 22.99 -33.19
CA ARG A 78 10.21 23.00 -33.21
C ARG A 78 9.63 21.70 -32.66
N THR A 79 10.12 20.56 -33.13
CA THR A 79 9.68 19.25 -32.61
C THR A 79 10.01 19.07 -31.13
N ALA A 80 11.17 19.58 -30.67
CA ALA A 80 11.51 19.54 -29.25
C ALA A 80 10.54 20.39 -28.40
N ILE A 81 10.14 21.56 -28.89
CA ILE A 81 9.13 22.42 -28.23
C ILE A 81 7.78 21.69 -28.17
N GLU A 82 7.29 21.18 -29.30
CA GLU A 82 6.01 20.45 -29.39
C GLU A 82 5.98 19.24 -28.43
N ASN A 83 7.07 18.47 -28.38
CA ASN A 83 7.19 17.33 -27.47
C ASN A 83 7.20 17.77 -25.99
N ASN A 84 7.86 18.88 -25.66
CA ASN A 84 7.87 19.40 -24.29
C ASN A 84 6.49 19.89 -23.88
N GLU A 85 5.78 20.61 -24.74
CA GLU A 85 4.41 21.07 -24.49
C GLU A 85 3.46 19.88 -24.28
N GLN A 86 3.57 18.84 -25.12
CA GLN A 86 2.80 17.61 -24.96
C GLN A 86 3.11 16.91 -23.63
N HIS A 87 4.38 16.80 -23.27
CA HIS A 87 4.79 16.19 -21.99
C HIS A 87 4.27 17.00 -20.78
N GLU A 88 4.29 18.34 -20.85
CA GLU A 88 3.71 19.19 -19.82
C GLU A 88 2.20 18.93 -19.63
N LEU A 89 1.45 18.76 -20.73
CA LEU A 89 0.03 18.42 -20.69
C LEU A 89 -0.21 17.04 -20.07
N GLU A 90 0.59 16.03 -20.43
CA GLU A 90 0.50 14.67 -19.87
C GLU A 90 0.80 14.65 -18.38
N VAL A 91 1.84 15.37 -17.94
CA VAL A 91 2.20 15.50 -16.53
C VAL A 91 1.11 16.25 -15.76
N ALA A 92 0.58 17.33 -16.31
CA ALA A 92 -0.50 18.09 -15.68
C ALA A 92 -1.77 17.24 -15.52
N SER A 93 -2.14 16.48 -16.55
CA SER A 93 -3.26 15.55 -16.53
C SER A 93 -3.07 14.46 -15.47
N SER A 94 -1.91 13.79 -15.48
CA SER A 94 -1.59 12.72 -14.52
C SER A 94 -1.58 13.23 -13.08
N ARG A 95 -1.06 14.45 -12.87
CA ARG A 95 -1.07 15.11 -11.56
C ARG A 95 -2.49 15.39 -11.09
N ALA A 96 -3.36 15.91 -11.96
CA ALA A 96 -4.75 16.21 -11.61
C ALA A 96 -5.52 14.95 -11.19
N VAL A 97 -5.35 13.85 -11.91
CA VAL A 97 -5.95 12.55 -11.54
C VAL A 97 -5.43 12.06 -10.20
N ALA A 98 -4.11 12.09 -9.98
CA ALA A 98 -3.52 11.66 -8.73
C ALA A 98 -3.96 12.53 -7.52
N GLU A 99 -4.14 13.83 -7.73
CA GLU A 99 -4.64 14.76 -6.71
C GLU A 99 -6.11 14.50 -6.38
N GLU A 100 -6.94 14.25 -7.39
CA GLU A 100 -8.35 13.87 -7.21
C GLU A 100 -8.47 12.55 -6.44
N ASP A 101 -7.71 11.52 -6.83
CA ASP A 101 -7.68 10.22 -6.15
C ASP A 101 -7.23 10.35 -4.70
N ALA A 102 -6.17 11.13 -4.43
CA ALA A 102 -5.69 11.39 -3.08
C ALA A 102 -6.74 12.11 -2.22
N SER A 103 -7.42 13.12 -2.79
CA SER A 103 -8.51 13.83 -2.13
C SER A 103 -9.68 12.90 -1.81
N ASN A 104 -10.11 12.07 -2.77
CA ASN A 104 -11.22 11.14 -2.58
C ASN A 104 -10.89 10.09 -1.52
N ASN A 105 -9.72 9.45 -1.61
CA ASN A 105 -9.27 8.49 -0.61
C ASN A 105 -9.15 9.13 0.79
N SER A 106 -8.68 10.37 0.88
CA SER A 106 -8.61 11.09 2.15
C SER A 106 -10.00 11.34 2.75
N LYS A 107 -11.00 11.67 1.92
CA LYS A 107 -12.39 11.83 2.37
C LYS A 107 -12.97 10.50 2.84
N ASP A 108 -12.73 9.42 2.11
CA ASP A 108 -13.21 8.08 2.47
C ASP A 108 -12.60 7.61 3.79
N ILE A 109 -11.30 7.82 4.00
CA ILE A 109 -10.63 7.51 5.28
C ILE A 109 -11.23 8.34 6.41
N ALA A 110 -11.40 9.65 6.22
CA ALA A 110 -11.96 10.53 7.24
C ALA A 110 -13.39 10.09 7.62
N GLN A 111 -14.22 9.75 6.63
CA GLN A 111 -15.57 9.23 6.86
C GLN A 111 -15.54 7.88 7.58
N GLY A 112 -14.61 7.00 7.21
CA GLY A 112 -14.40 5.72 7.88
C GLY A 112 -14.04 5.89 9.36
N VAL A 113 -13.16 6.84 9.69
CA VAL A 113 -12.80 7.17 11.07
C VAL A 113 -14.01 7.70 11.85
N GLU A 114 -14.81 8.59 11.27
CA GLU A 114 -16.00 9.11 11.95
C GLU A 114 -17.03 8.01 12.22
N ASN A 115 -17.27 7.12 11.24
CA ASN A 115 -18.17 5.98 11.40
C ASN A 115 -17.70 5.04 12.52
N LEU A 116 -16.41 4.71 12.55
CA LEU A 116 -15.82 3.87 13.60
C LEU A 116 -15.91 4.51 14.99
N LEU A 117 -15.71 5.83 15.07
CA LEU A 117 -15.82 6.58 16.32
C LEU A 117 -17.26 6.54 16.84
N GLU A 118 -18.23 6.70 15.96
CA GLU A 118 -19.65 6.64 16.30
C GLU A 118 -20.06 5.22 16.73
N GLU A 119 -19.59 4.19 16.04
CA GLU A 119 -19.81 2.79 16.45
C GLU A 119 -19.19 2.50 17.84
N ALA A 120 -17.97 2.98 18.08
CA ALA A 120 -17.30 2.84 19.37
C ALA A 120 -18.06 3.54 20.50
N ARG A 121 -18.58 4.76 20.27
CA ARG A 121 -19.43 5.49 21.24
C ARG A 121 -20.71 4.72 21.53
N ASN A 122 -21.40 4.23 20.50
CA ASN A 122 -22.63 3.46 20.65
C ASN A 122 -22.39 2.15 21.41
N SER A 123 -21.30 1.44 21.10
CA SER A 123 -20.89 0.24 21.81
C SER A 123 -20.58 0.52 23.29
N SER A 124 -19.79 1.56 23.56
CA SER A 124 -19.46 1.99 24.93
C SER A 124 -20.72 2.38 25.72
N SER A 125 -21.64 3.14 25.11
CA SER A 125 -22.91 3.51 25.73
C SER A 125 -23.73 2.28 26.12
N ARG A 126 -23.80 1.26 25.25
CA ARG A 126 -24.51 0.01 25.56
C ARG A 126 -23.89 -0.71 26.75
N VAL A 127 -22.56 -0.81 26.79
CA VAL A 127 -21.84 -1.43 27.92
C VAL A 127 -22.13 -0.68 29.22
N VAL A 128 -22.05 0.66 29.20
CA VAL A 128 -22.36 1.50 30.37
C VAL A 128 -23.79 1.25 30.84
N SER A 129 -24.78 1.30 29.95
CA SER A 129 -26.18 1.04 30.31
C SER A 129 -26.40 -0.37 30.89
N THR A 130 -25.71 -1.39 30.36
CA THR A 130 -25.77 -2.76 30.93
C THR A 130 -25.15 -2.82 32.33
N VAL A 131 -24.00 -2.15 32.53
CA VAL A 131 -23.35 -2.10 33.85
C VAL A 131 -24.23 -1.37 34.88
N GLU A 132 -24.85 -0.27 34.49
CA GLU A 132 -25.80 0.47 35.33
C GLU A 132 -27.02 -0.39 35.71
N ALA A 133 -27.56 -1.16 34.76
CA ALA A 133 -28.66 -2.09 35.03
C ALA A 133 -28.27 -3.17 36.05
N HIS A 134 -27.10 -3.81 35.87
CA HIS A 134 -26.58 -4.80 36.82
C HIS A 134 -26.29 -4.22 38.19
N PHE A 135 -25.79 -2.98 38.25
CA PHE A 135 -25.60 -2.28 39.51
C PHE A 135 -26.93 -2.11 40.27
N GLY A 136 -28.01 -1.74 39.56
CA GLY A 136 -29.35 -1.66 40.13
C GLY A 136 -29.86 -3.01 40.68
N GLU A 137 -29.65 -4.11 39.95
CA GLU A 137 -30.01 -5.45 40.41
C GLU A 137 -29.24 -5.87 41.68
N LEU A 138 -27.94 -5.56 41.74
CA LEU A 138 -27.10 -5.85 42.91
C LEU A 138 -27.53 -5.04 44.13
N GLN A 139 -27.91 -3.78 43.95
CA GLN A 139 -28.42 -2.93 45.02
C GLN A 139 -29.72 -3.51 45.59
N MET A 140 -30.67 -3.89 44.73
CA MET A 140 -31.92 -4.54 45.14
C MET A 140 -31.66 -5.86 45.90
N LEU A 141 -30.71 -6.67 45.43
CA LEU A 141 -30.33 -7.92 46.09
C LEU A 141 -29.73 -7.65 47.48
N GLN A 142 -28.86 -6.66 47.60
CA GLN A 142 -28.25 -6.25 48.88
C GLN A 142 -29.31 -5.80 49.88
N GLU A 143 -30.24 -4.95 49.47
CA GLU A 143 -31.32 -4.44 50.31
C GLU A 143 -32.24 -5.58 50.78
N SER A 144 -32.64 -6.46 49.87
CA SER A 144 -33.45 -7.64 50.17
C SER A 144 -32.75 -8.58 51.15
N HIS A 145 -31.48 -8.93 50.88
CA HIS A 145 -30.68 -9.78 51.76
C HIS A 145 -30.49 -9.16 53.14
N SER A 146 -30.19 -7.85 53.23
CA SER A 146 -30.04 -7.15 54.50
C SER A 146 -31.35 -7.16 55.31
N SER A 147 -32.49 -6.91 54.65
CA SER A 147 -33.81 -6.96 55.28
C SER A 147 -34.14 -8.38 55.79
N GLN A 148 -33.88 -9.39 54.97
CA GLN A 148 -34.15 -10.78 55.32
C GLN A 148 -33.25 -11.27 56.46
N ALA A 149 -31.96 -10.93 56.43
CA ALA A 149 -31.02 -11.23 57.52
C ALA A 149 -31.42 -10.56 58.84
N ALA A 150 -31.86 -9.30 58.80
CA ALA A 150 -32.41 -8.61 59.97
C ALA A 150 -33.68 -9.31 60.50
N GLY A 151 -34.56 -9.76 59.61
CA GLY A 151 -35.74 -10.54 59.96
C GLY A 151 -35.40 -11.88 60.64
N ILE A 152 -34.41 -12.61 60.12
CA ILE A 152 -33.92 -13.87 60.72
C ILE A 152 -33.37 -13.61 62.12
N ASN A 153 -32.50 -12.60 62.29
CA ASN A 153 -31.93 -12.25 63.59
C ASN A 153 -33.02 -11.91 64.60
N MET A 154 -34.00 -11.08 64.21
CA MET A 154 -35.12 -10.73 65.08
C MET A 154 -35.95 -11.97 65.49
N HIS A 155 -36.19 -12.90 64.56
CA HIS A 155 -36.89 -14.15 64.86
C HIS A 155 -36.08 -15.05 65.79
N ALA A 156 -34.78 -15.17 65.57
CA ALA A 156 -33.87 -15.93 66.42
C ALA A 156 -33.83 -15.35 67.85
N ASP A 157 -33.66 -14.04 67.98
CA ASP A 157 -33.68 -13.34 69.28
C ASP A 157 -35.00 -13.57 70.02
N LYS A 158 -36.13 -13.42 69.31
CA LYS A 158 -37.44 -13.68 69.90
C LYS A 158 -37.58 -15.12 70.36
N ALA A 159 -37.19 -16.11 69.54
CA ALA A 159 -37.26 -17.51 69.89
C ALA A 159 -36.39 -17.86 71.10
N LEU A 160 -35.18 -17.31 71.17
CA LEU A 160 -34.30 -17.45 72.32
C LEU A 160 -34.91 -16.81 73.58
N GLN A 161 -35.56 -15.65 73.48
CA GLN A 161 -36.23 -15.01 74.63
C GLN A 161 -37.52 -15.74 75.06
N THR A 162 -38.31 -16.28 74.13
CA THR A 162 -39.63 -16.85 74.43
C THR A 162 -39.65 -18.36 74.64
N SER A 163 -38.87 -19.11 73.86
CA SER A 163 -38.87 -20.58 73.87
C SER A 163 -37.71 -21.16 74.69
N TYR A 164 -36.59 -20.44 74.82
CA TYR A 164 -35.51 -20.84 75.72
C TYR A 164 -35.78 -20.31 77.15
N LYS A 165 -36.88 -20.78 77.75
CA LYS A 165 -37.22 -20.52 79.16
C LYS A 165 -36.88 -21.67 80.10
N ASP A 166 -36.29 -22.74 79.57
CA ASP A 166 -36.06 -23.99 80.29
C ASP A 166 -34.88 -23.94 81.28
N TYR A 167 -34.17 -22.81 81.37
CA TYR A 167 -33.11 -22.61 82.34
C TYR A 167 -33.44 -21.42 83.25
N GLU A 168 -34.33 -21.64 84.22
CA GLU A 168 -34.26 -20.84 85.44
C GLU A 168 -32.95 -21.16 86.16
N PRO A 169 -32.15 -20.16 86.57
CA PRO A 169 -31.00 -20.40 87.43
C PRO A 169 -31.48 -20.94 88.78
N SER A 170 -31.65 -22.26 88.89
CA SER A 170 -32.08 -22.93 90.13
C SER A 170 -31.01 -22.89 91.22
N GLY A 171 -29.79 -22.46 90.89
CA GLY A 171 -28.63 -22.50 91.78
C GLY A 171 -28.10 -23.92 92.00
N GLU A 172 -28.72 -24.95 91.41
CA GLU A 172 -28.32 -26.34 91.53
C GLU A 172 -27.71 -26.86 90.23
N THR A 173 -26.62 -27.62 90.33
CA THR A 173 -25.98 -28.23 89.16
C THR A 173 -26.93 -29.26 88.54
N PRO A 174 -27.25 -29.21 87.24
CA PRO A 174 -28.14 -30.18 86.61
C PRO A 174 -27.64 -31.62 86.83
N VAL A 175 -28.48 -32.45 87.44
CA VAL A 175 -28.18 -33.87 87.64
C VAL A 175 -28.50 -34.60 86.33
N ARG A 176 -27.59 -35.48 85.90
CA ARG A 176 -27.69 -36.22 84.65
C ARG A 176 -28.97 -37.09 84.63
N SER A 177 -29.94 -36.72 83.80
CA SER A 177 -31.10 -37.56 83.51
C SER A 177 -30.67 -38.70 82.58
N GLU A 178 -30.83 -39.96 83.01
CA GLU A 178 -30.64 -41.09 82.10
C GLU A 178 -31.74 -41.08 81.03
N PRO A 179 -31.40 -41.11 79.73
CA PRO A 179 -32.40 -41.10 78.67
C PRO A 179 -33.29 -42.36 78.79
N ASN A 180 -34.60 -42.18 78.61
CA ASN A 180 -35.56 -43.28 78.62
C ASN A 180 -35.41 -44.11 77.32
N VAL A 181 -34.55 -45.14 77.36
CA VAL A 181 -34.29 -46.00 76.21
C VAL A 181 -35.25 -47.19 76.22
N PRO A 182 -35.96 -47.50 75.10
CA PRO A 182 -36.86 -48.64 75.02
C PRO A 182 -36.17 -49.97 75.37
N SER A 183 -36.88 -50.84 76.07
CA SER A 183 -36.36 -52.18 76.42
C SER A 183 -36.15 -53.03 75.16
N LYS A 184 -35.19 -53.97 75.21
CA LYS A 184 -34.95 -54.92 74.11
C LYS A 184 -36.24 -55.64 73.69
N GLY A 185 -37.09 -56.02 74.64
CA GLY A 185 -38.38 -56.65 74.36
C GLY A 185 -39.31 -55.74 73.55
N SER A 186 -39.38 -54.46 73.89
CA SER A 186 -40.17 -53.46 73.14
C SER A 186 -39.66 -53.30 71.71
N ILE A 187 -38.35 -53.36 71.49
CA ILE A 187 -37.74 -53.28 70.16
C ILE A 187 -38.01 -54.57 69.37
N GLU A 188 -37.91 -55.74 69.99
CA GLU A 188 -38.17 -57.03 69.34
C GLU A 188 -39.65 -57.22 68.98
N SER A 189 -40.58 -56.71 69.78
CA SER A 189 -42.02 -56.70 69.44
C SER A 189 -42.36 -55.87 68.19
N LEU A 190 -41.53 -54.88 67.85
CA LEU A 190 -41.72 -54.05 66.65
C LEU A 190 -41.04 -54.62 65.40
N ARG A 191 -40.29 -55.72 65.53
CA ARG A 191 -39.63 -56.34 64.39
C ARG A 191 -40.70 -56.99 63.51
N ALA A 192 -40.72 -56.61 62.23
CA ALA A 192 -41.53 -57.32 61.25
C ALA A 192 -41.13 -58.81 61.19
N MET A 193 -42.09 -59.68 60.86
CA MET A 193 -41.84 -61.09 60.63
C MET A 193 -40.74 -61.29 59.56
N PRO A 194 -40.00 -62.43 59.56
CA PRO A 194 -38.90 -62.66 58.62
C PRO A 194 -39.33 -62.42 57.17
N VAL A 195 -38.43 -61.83 56.38
CA VAL A 195 -38.70 -61.44 54.99
C VAL A 195 -39.10 -62.64 54.15
N GLU A 196 -38.59 -63.82 54.45
CA GLU A 196 -38.94 -65.09 53.80
C GLU A 196 -40.41 -65.44 54.03
N THR A 197 -40.93 -65.20 55.23
CA THR A 197 -42.35 -65.39 55.55
C THR A 197 -43.22 -64.39 54.80
N MET A 198 -42.80 -63.12 54.76
CA MET A 198 -43.50 -62.08 53.98
C MET A 198 -43.49 -62.38 52.48
N MET A 199 -42.38 -62.87 51.93
CA MET A 199 -42.28 -63.26 50.52
C MET A 199 -43.13 -64.49 50.19
N ASN A 200 -43.25 -65.44 51.11
CA ASN A 200 -44.11 -66.61 50.91
C ASN A 200 -45.60 -66.23 50.98
N GLU A 201 -46.03 -65.46 51.97
CA GLU A 201 -47.41 -64.93 52.02
C GLU A 201 -47.74 -64.10 50.79
N PHE A 202 -46.80 -63.26 50.32
CA PHE A 202 -46.99 -62.50 49.08
C PHE A 202 -47.16 -63.42 47.87
N ARG A 203 -46.31 -64.45 47.72
CA ARG A 203 -46.37 -65.41 46.62
C ARG A 203 -47.63 -66.28 46.65
N GLU A 204 -48.12 -66.62 47.85
CA GLU A 204 -49.32 -67.44 48.05
C GLU A 204 -50.61 -66.64 47.77
N ASN A 205 -50.63 -65.35 48.14
CA ASN A 205 -51.75 -64.45 47.84
C ASN A 205 -51.72 -63.85 46.41
N HIS A 206 -50.59 -63.98 45.71
CA HIS A 206 -50.41 -63.53 44.32
C HIS A 206 -49.79 -64.65 43.45
N PRO A 207 -50.55 -65.70 43.11
CA PRO A 207 -50.08 -66.74 42.21
C PRO A 207 -49.70 -66.15 40.85
N TYR A 208 -48.48 -66.46 40.40
CA TYR A 208 -47.90 -65.94 39.17
C TYR A 208 -48.56 -66.62 37.96
N GLU A 209 -49.42 -65.91 37.22
CA GLU A 209 -49.93 -66.40 35.92
C GLU A 209 -48.81 -66.39 34.88
N HIS A 210 -48.54 -67.57 34.33
CA HIS A 210 -47.46 -67.80 33.38
C HIS A 210 -47.92 -67.49 31.94
N GLU A 211 -48.14 -66.21 31.60
CA GLU A 211 -48.34 -65.82 30.20
C GLU A 211 -47.01 -65.52 29.50
N SER A 212 -46.52 -66.55 28.81
CA SER A 212 -45.94 -66.50 27.46
C SER A 212 -45.30 -65.18 27.02
N SER A 213 -43.97 -65.13 27.11
CA SER A 213 -43.05 -64.61 26.07
C SER A 213 -43.65 -63.68 25.00
N LYS A 214 -43.34 -62.38 25.10
CA LYS A 214 -42.88 -61.56 23.97
C LYS A 214 -42.23 -60.26 24.48
N GLU A 215 -40.92 -60.26 24.30
CA GLU A 215 -39.99 -59.14 24.27
C GLU A 215 -40.63 -57.87 23.68
N SER A 216 -40.82 -56.83 24.50
CA SER A 216 -41.12 -55.48 24.04
C SER A 216 -39.97 -54.56 24.43
N LYS A 217 -39.22 -54.15 23.39
CA LYS A 217 -38.08 -53.26 23.44
C LYS A 217 -38.42 -51.97 24.21
N LEU A 218 -37.75 -51.75 25.34
CA LEU A 218 -37.63 -50.44 25.95
C LEU A 218 -36.87 -49.52 24.98
N SER A 219 -37.55 -48.45 24.58
CA SER A 219 -37.06 -47.42 23.67
C SER A 219 -35.77 -46.78 24.22
N GLN A 220 -34.65 -47.03 23.54
CA GLN A 220 -33.40 -46.31 23.73
C GLN A 220 -33.49 -44.97 22.98
N ILE A 221 -34.02 -43.94 23.64
CA ILE A 221 -33.79 -42.56 23.20
C ILE A 221 -32.51 -42.06 23.92
N PRO A 222 -31.45 -41.69 23.20
CA PRO A 222 -30.30 -41.02 23.78
C PRO A 222 -30.72 -39.65 24.32
N ARG A 223 -30.47 -39.38 25.60
CA ARG A 223 -30.62 -38.03 26.17
C ARG A 223 -29.60 -37.10 25.50
N LEU A 224 -30.08 -36.06 24.82
CA LEU A 224 -29.25 -34.97 24.32
C LEU A 224 -28.72 -34.12 25.49
N PRO A 225 -27.46 -33.66 25.45
CA PRO A 225 -26.91 -32.77 26.47
C PRO A 225 -27.52 -31.37 26.37
N LEU A 226 -27.68 -30.73 27.54
CA LEU A 226 -28.16 -29.35 27.69
C LEU A 226 -27.24 -28.40 26.91
N ALA A 227 -27.84 -27.63 25.99
CA ALA A 227 -27.15 -26.55 25.29
C ALA A 227 -26.72 -25.47 26.28
N THR A 228 -25.44 -25.09 26.22
CA THR A 228 -24.90 -23.90 26.88
C THR A 228 -25.51 -22.66 26.27
N ILE A 229 -26.24 -21.90 27.09
CA ILE A 229 -26.61 -20.52 26.80
C ILE A 229 -25.47 -19.66 27.34
N ASN A 230 -24.73 -19.07 26.39
CA ASN A 230 -23.67 -18.07 26.49
C ASN A 230 -22.36 -18.48 27.17
#